data_AF-A0A453JHC2-F1
#
_entry.id   AF-A0A453JHC2-F1
#
_cell.length_a   1.000
_cell.length_b   1.000
_cell.length_c   1.000
_cell.angle_alpha   90.00
_cell.angle_beta   90.00
_cell.angle_gamma   90.00
#
_symmetry.space_group_name_H-M   'P 1'
#
loop_
_entity.id
_entity.type
_entity.pdbx_description
1 polymer ?
#
loop_
_entity_poly.entity_id
_entity_poly.type
_entity_poly.pdbx_seq_one_letter_code
_entity_poly.pdbx_strand_id
1 'polypeptide(L)'
;MVAQAFTVDLDKPLVFQVGHLEEQYQDWVHQPIVSKEGPRFFANDVLEFLTRTKWWAVPLIWLPVVCWCLNTSIQMGHTVPEVALMVVAGIFIWTLVEYVLHRYLFHIDTKSYW
;
A
#
# COMPACT_ATOMS: atom_id res chain seq x y z
N MET A 1 6.10 -31.58 22.44
CA MET A 1 5.40 -31.82 21.15
C MET A 1 5.66 -30.58 20.31
N VAL A 2 6.41 -30.70 19.22
CA VAL A 2 6.67 -29.55 18.33
C VAL A 2 5.34 -29.21 17.67
N ALA A 3 4.77 -28.05 17.98
CA ALA A 3 3.55 -27.58 17.32
C ALA A 3 3.81 -27.58 15.81
N GLN A 4 2.96 -28.24 15.04
CA GLN A 4 3.03 -28.19 13.57
C GLN A 4 2.96 -26.71 13.16
N ALA A 5 3.90 -26.28 12.31
CA ALA A 5 3.86 -24.94 11.73
C ALA A 5 2.50 -24.72 11.04
N PHE A 6 1.79 -23.66 11.41
CA PHE A 6 0.50 -23.33 10.82
C PHE A 6 0.70 -23.03 9.33
N THR A 7 0.02 -23.79 8.47
CA THR A 7 0.10 -23.61 7.01
C THR A 7 -1.14 -22.88 6.51
N VAL A 8 -0.93 -21.80 5.75
CA VAL A 8 -2.01 -21.01 5.15
C VAL A 8 -2.67 -21.76 4.00
N ASP A 9 -4.00 -21.83 4.03
CA ASP A 9 -4.84 -22.41 2.98
C ASP A 9 -5.26 -21.31 1.99
N LEU A 10 -4.72 -21.37 0.77
CA LEU A 10 -4.96 -20.37 -0.28
C LEU A 10 -6.36 -20.45 -0.91
N ASP A 11 -7.08 -21.56 -0.70
CA ASP A 11 -8.48 -21.71 -1.17
C ASP A 11 -9.48 -21.03 -0.21
N LYS A 12 -8.99 -20.54 0.94
CA LYS A 12 -9.79 -19.85 1.96
C LYS A 12 -9.36 -18.38 2.11
N PRO A 13 -10.23 -17.51 2.66
CA PRO A 13 -9.91 -16.10 2.91
C PRO A 13 -8.69 -15.92 3.81
N LEU A 14 -7.71 -15.11 3.39
CA LEU A 14 -6.41 -15.00 4.03
C LEU A 14 -6.36 -14.20 5.33
N VAL A 15 -7.12 -13.10 5.45
CA VAL A 15 -6.89 -12.09 6.50
C VAL A 15 -6.93 -12.66 7.92
N PHE A 16 -7.87 -13.58 8.19
CA PHE A 16 -7.97 -14.21 9.51
C PHE A 16 -7.01 -15.38 9.69
N GLN A 17 -6.53 -16.00 8.60
CA GLN A 17 -5.55 -17.09 8.68
C GLN A 17 -4.17 -16.55 9.05
N VAL A 18 -3.74 -15.47 8.40
CA VAL A 18 -2.37 -14.92 8.57
C VAL A 18 -2.10 -14.42 9.99
N GLY A 19 -3.14 -14.04 10.74
CA GLY A 19 -3.01 -13.66 12.15
C GLY A 19 -2.59 -14.80 13.09
N HIS A 20 -2.70 -16.06 12.65
CA HIS A 20 -2.31 -17.24 13.42
C HIS A 20 -0.88 -17.73 13.08
N LEU A 21 -0.15 -17.02 12.22
CA LEU A 21 1.23 -17.36 11.86
C LEU A 21 2.26 -16.93 12.92
N GLU A 22 1.92 -15.97 13.79
CA GLU A 22 2.79 -15.48 14.88
C GLU A 22 4.21 -15.16 14.38
N GLU A 23 5.26 -15.75 14.97
CA GLU A 23 6.67 -15.55 14.59
C GLU A 23 6.96 -15.94 13.12
N GLN A 24 6.19 -16.87 12.55
CA GLN A 24 6.36 -17.35 11.18
C GLN A 24 5.83 -16.35 10.14
N TYR A 25 5.02 -15.38 10.56
CA TYR A 25 4.44 -14.37 9.67
C TYR A 25 5.51 -13.60 8.90
N GLN A 26 6.57 -13.16 9.60
CA GLN A 26 7.62 -12.35 9.01
C GLN A 26 8.33 -13.08 7.86
N ASP A 27 8.59 -14.37 8.00
CA ASP A 27 9.27 -15.14 6.96
C ASP A 27 8.29 -15.51 5.83
N TRP A 28 7.01 -15.77 6.17
CA TRP A 28 5.96 -16.13 5.22
C TRP A 28 5.54 -14.98 4.31
N VAL A 29 5.35 -13.76 4.83
CA VAL A 29 4.83 -12.61 4.06
C VAL A 29 5.78 -12.17 2.93
N HIS A 30 7.07 -12.48 3.06
CA HIS A 30 8.09 -12.20 2.04
C HIS A 30 8.19 -13.29 0.96
N GLN A 31 7.44 -14.40 1.08
CA GLN A 31 7.36 -15.41 0.04
C GLN A 31 6.26 -15.05 -0.97
N PRO A 32 6.59 -14.78 -2.25
CA PRO A 32 5.61 -14.38 -3.24
C PRO A 32 4.68 -15.55 -3.62
N ILE A 33 3.37 -15.31 -3.56
CA ILE A 33 2.35 -16.25 -4.05
C ILE A 33 2.01 -15.88 -5.49
N VAL A 34 2.40 -16.71 -6.44
CA VAL A 34 2.16 -16.46 -7.87
C VAL A 34 0.81 -17.07 -8.27
N SER A 35 -0.20 -16.22 -8.50
CA SER A 35 -1.48 -16.64 -9.10
C SER A 35 -2.03 -15.56 -10.01
N LYS A 36 -2.81 -15.96 -11.04
CA LYS A 36 -3.34 -15.03 -12.05
C LYS A 36 -4.37 -14.05 -11.47
N GLU A 37 -5.19 -14.51 -10.52
CA GLU A 37 -6.28 -13.72 -9.94
C GLU A 37 -5.97 -13.20 -8.53
N GLY A 38 -4.85 -13.60 -7.94
CA GLY A 38 -4.53 -13.33 -6.54
C GLY A 38 -5.35 -14.20 -5.57
N PRO A 39 -4.88 -14.39 -4.33
CA PRO A 39 -5.65 -15.05 -3.30
C PRO A 39 -6.76 -14.13 -2.75
N ARG A 40 -7.84 -14.72 -2.24
CA ARG A 40 -8.97 -13.99 -1.65
C ARG A 40 -8.63 -13.55 -0.22
N PHE A 41 -8.94 -12.30 0.15
CA PHE A 41 -8.61 -11.76 1.47
C PHE A 41 -9.76 -11.91 2.47
N PHE A 42 -10.99 -11.56 2.07
CA PHE A 42 -12.15 -11.60 2.97
C PHE A 42 -13.22 -12.60 2.51
N ALA A 43 -13.93 -13.22 3.45
CA ALA A 43 -15.09 -14.04 3.13
C ALA A 43 -16.24 -13.19 2.55
N ASN A 44 -16.44 -11.99 3.09
CA ASN A 44 -17.48 -11.06 2.67
C ASN A 44 -17.14 -10.39 1.31
N ASP A 45 -18.09 -10.43 0.37
CA ASP A 45 -17.89 -9.90 -0.99
C ASP A 45 -17.72 -8.38 -1.05
N VAL A 46 -18.34 -7.63 -0.14
CA VAL A 46 -18.19 -6.16 -0.09
C VAL A 46 -16.78 -5.81 0.38
N LEU A 47 -16.28 -6.47 1.43
CA LEU A 47 -14.92 -6.26 1.91
C LEU A 47 -13.88 -6.70 0.86
N GLU A 48 -14.11 -7.82 0.20
CA GLU A 48 -13.26 -8.30 -0.89
C GLU A 48 -13.27 -7.36 -2.10
N PHE A 49 -14.41 -6.72 -2.41
CA PHE A 49 -14.46 -5.71 -3.45
C PHE A 49 -13.54 -4.51 -3.14
N LEU A 50 -13.48 -4.09 -1.86
CA LEU A 50 -12.65 -2.97 -1.41
C LEU A 50 -11.14 -3.26 -1.42
N THR A 51 -10.70 -4.52 -1.50
CA THR A 51 -9.26 -4.86 -1.60
C THR A 51 -8.74 -4.78 -3.03
N ARG A 52 -9.63 -4.73 -4.04
CA ARG A 52 -9.28 -4.85 -5.45
C ARG A 52 -9.15 -3.49 -6.13
N THR A 53 -8.00 -2.86 -5.97
CA THR A 53 -7.71 -1.56 -6.61
C THR A 53 -7.11 -1.74 -8.00
N LYS A 54 -7.79 -1.25 -9.05
CA LYS A 54 -7.26 -1.25 -10.42
C LYS A 54 -6.20 -0.16 -10.59
N TRP A 55 -5.23 -0.41 -11.47
CA TRP A 55 -4.11 0.51 -11.72
C TRP A 55 -4.54 1.93 -12.10
N TRP A 56 -5.64 2.07 -12.85
CA TRP A 56 -6.16 3.36 -13.31
C TRP A 56 -6.87 4.15 -12.20
N ALA A 57 -7.18 3.54 -11.05
CA ALA A 57 -7.85 4.22 -9.94
C ALA A 57 -6.99 5.35 -9.37
N VAL A 58 -5.68 5.12 -9.23
CA VAL A 58 -4.73 6.10 -8.71
C VAL A 58 -4.69 7.37 -9.57
N PRO A 59 -4.38 7.32 -10.88
CA PRO A 59 -4.38 8.54 -11.70
C PRO A 59 -5.78 9.17 -11.82
N LEU A 60 -6.84 8.39 -11.94
CA LEU A 60 -8.21 8.91 -12.07
C LEU A 60 -8.64 9.75 -10.86
N ILE A 61 -8.28 9.31 -9.65
CA ILE A 61 -8.67 10.00 -8.40
C ILE A 61 -7.72 11.17 -8.12
N TRP A 62 -6.41 10.96 -8.23
CA TRP A 62 -5.43 11.92 -7.72
C TRP A 62 -5.02 12.99 -8.73
N LEU A 63 -5.05 12.72 -10.04
CA LEU A 63 -4.71 13.76 -11.04
C LEU A 63 -5.70 14.93 -11.01
N PRO A 64 -7.04 14.75 -10.90
CA PRO A 64 -7.96 15.87 -10.74
C PRO A 64 -7.67 16.70 -9.49
N VAL A 65 -7.32 16.06 -8.37
CA VAL A 65 -6.94 16.75 -7.13
C VAL A 65 -5.68 17.59 -7.34
N VAL A 66 -4.65 17.04 -7.99
CA VAL A 66 -3.44 17.77 -8.34
C VAL A 66 -3.76 18.96 -9.26
N CYS A 67 -4.53 18.76 -10.33
CA CYS A 67 -4.95 19.84 -11.23
C CYS A 67 -5.72 20.94 -10.51
N TRP A 68 -6.62 20.57 -9.59
CA TRP A 68 -7.38 21.52 -8.79
C TRP A 68 -6.49 22.33 -7.84
N CYS A 69 -5.53 21.69 -7.16
CA CYS A 69 -4.56 22.37 -6.30
C CYS A 69 -3.67 23.35 -7.10
N LEU A 70 -3.18 22.92 -8.28
CA LEU A 70 -2.37 23.77 -9.16
C LEU A 70 -3.16 24.99 -9.66
N ASN A 71 -4.40 24.78 -10.11
CA ASN A 71 -5.26 25.86 -10.55
C ASN A 71 -5.59 26.83 -9.40
N THR A 72 -5.88 26.31 -8.22
CA THR A 72 -6.13 27.11 -7.01
C THR A 72 -4.91 27.97 -6.67
N SER A 73 -3.70 27.42 -6.74
CA SER A 73 -2.46 28.17 -6.47
C SER A 73 -2.28 29.37 -7.41
N ILE A 74 -2.56 29.18 -8.71
CA ILE A 74 -2.50 30.27 -9.70
C ILE A 74 -3.59 31.32 -9.42
N GLN A 75 -4.81 30.90 -9.09
CA GLN A 75 -5.90 31.81 -8.73
C GLN A 75 -5.62 32.63 -7.46
N MET A 76 -4.79 32.10 -6.56
CA MET A 76 -4.32 32.81 -5.36
C MET A 76 -3.19 33.81 -5.65
N GLY A 77 -2.77 33.97 -6.91
CA GLY A 77 -1.81 34.99 -7.34
C GLY A 77 -0.37 34.50 -7.47
N HIS A 78 -0.09 33.20 -7.30
CA HIS A 78 1.24 32.65 -7.56
C HIS A 78 1.54 32.62 -9.06
N THR A 79 2.78 32.97 -9.41
CA THR A 79 3.25 32.91 -10.79
C THR A 79 3.52 31.46 -11.22
N VAL A 80 3.41 31.17 -12.51
CA VAL A 80 3.66 29.82 -13.06
C VAL A 80 5.05 29.29 -12.68
N PRO A 81 6.15 30.07 -12.70
CA PRO A 81 7.46 29.58 -12.27
C PRO A 81 7.52 29.21 -10.78
N GLU A 82 6.87 29.97 -9.90
CA GLU A 82 6.81 29.65 -8.47
C GLU A 82 6.07 28.33 -8.23
N VAL A 83 4.92 28.15 -8.89
CA VAL A 83 4.15 26.91 -8.81
C VAL A 83 4.97 25.73 -9.35
N ALA A 84 5.64 25.90 -10.49
CA ALA A 84 6.50 24.86 -11.06
C ALA A 84 7.65 24.48 -10.12
N LEU A 85 8.30 25.47 -9.49
CA LEU A 85 9.35 25.24 -8.50
C LEU A 85 8.81 24.45 -7.29
N MET A 86 7.63 24.80 -6.79
CA MET A 86 6.99 24.08 -5.68
C MET A 86 6.63 22.63 -6.06
N VAL A 87 6.18 22.38 -7.30
CA VAL A 87 5.93 21.02 -7.78
C VAL A 87 7.22 20.20 -7.82
N VAL A 88 8.31 20.76 -8.35
CA VAL A 88 9.61 20.07 -8.40
C VAL A 88 10.13 19.78 -7.00
N ALA A 89 10.03 20.75 -6.08
CA ALA A 89 10.38 20.54 -4.67
C ALA A 89 9.51 19.45 -4.03
N GLY A 90 8.20 19.43 -4.32
CA GLY A 90 7.28 18.40 -3.87
C GLY A 90 7.64 17.01 -4.36
N ILE A 91 8.04 16.86 -5.63
CA ILE A 91 8.53 15.59 -6.19
C ILE A 91 9.78 15.13 -5.45
N PHE A 92 10.72 16.04 -5.15
CA PHE A 92 11.92 15.68 -4.40
C PHE A 92 11.59 15.23 -2.97
N ILE A 93 10.72 15.96 -2.28
CA ILE A 93 10.22 15.56 -0.95
C ILE A 93 9.52 14.21 -1.02
N TRP A 94 8.72 13.95 -2.06
CA TRP A 94 8.06 12.66 -2.25
C TRP A 94 9.06 11.51 -2.30
N THR A 95 10.19 11.65 -3.01
CA THR A 95 11.21 10.58 -3.03
C THR A 95 11.78 10.25 -1.66
N LEU A 96 11.92 11.26 -0.78
CA LEU A 96 12.34 11.05 0.60
C LEU A 96 11.25 10.37 1.43
N VAL A 97 10.00 10.81 1.29
CA VAL A 97 8.84 10.20 1.97
C VAL A 97 8.68 8.74 1.54
N GLU A 98 8.77 8.45 0.25
CA GLU A 98 8.74 7.10 -0.31
C GLU A 98 9.81 6.22 0.33
N TYR A 99 11.05 6.71 0.38
CA TYR A 99 12.15 5.97 1.00
C TYR A 99 11.91 5.67 2.48
N VAL A 100 11.46 6.68 3.26
CA VAL A 100 11.21 6.52 4.70
C VAL A 100 10.07 5.52 4.93
N LEU A 101 8.94 5.67 4.23
CA LEU A 101 7.79 4.78 4.37
C LEU A 101 8.17 3.35 3.96
N HIS A 102 8.84 3.18 2.83
CA HIS A 102 9.22 1.86 2.34
C HIS A 102 10.18 1.18 3.31
N ARG A 103 11.25 1.87 3.74
CA ARG A 103 12.30 1.26 4.57
C ARG A 103 11.86 1.02 6.01
N TYR A 104 11.15 1.96 6.63
CA TYR A 104 10.92 1.92 8.08
C TYR A 104 9.50 1.51 8.46
N LEU A 105 8.50 1.75 7.61
CA LEU A 105 7.12 1.37 7.88
C LEU A 105 6.74 0.06 7.19
N PHE A 106 6.99 -0.06 5.88
CA PHE A 106 6.57 -1.24 5.11
C PHE A 106 7.46 -2.47 5.37
N HIS A 107 8.74 -2.26 5.69
CA HIS A 107 9.69 -3.33 6.07
C HIS A 107 9.94 -3.40 7.58
N ILE A 108 8.92 -3.14 8.39
CA ILE A 108 9.01 -3.31 9.85
C ILE A 108 9.21 -4.79 10.22
N ASP A 109 10.04 -5.06 11.22
CA ASP A 109 10.24 -6.43 11.73
C ASP A 109 9.20 -6.77 12.80
N THR A 110 8.26 -7.65 12.43
CA THR A 110 7.16 -8.05 13.32
C THR A 110 7.58 -9.11 14.34
N LYS A 111 8.76 -9.73 14.24
CA LYS A 111 9.21 -10.73 15.23
C LYS A 111 9.39 -10.15 16.63
N SER A 112 9.51 -8.83 16.74
CA SER A 112 9.59 -8.11 18.02
C SER A 112 8.24 -7.85 18.71
N TYR A 113 7.13 -8.01 17.98
CA TYR A 113 5.77 -7.73 18.46
C TYR A 113 5.05 -8.97 19.01
N TRP A 114 5.39 -10.14 18.46
CA TRP A 114 4.92 -11.46 18.90
C TRP A 114 5.86 -12.02 19.96
#